data_AF-A0A7S0C1H1-F1
#
_entry.id   AF-A0A7S0C1H1-F1
#
_cell.length_a   1.000
_cell.length_b   1.000
_cell.length_c   1.000
_cell.angle_alpha   90.00
_cell.angle_beta   90.00
_cell.angle_gamma   90.00
#
_symmetry.space_group_name_H-M   'P 1'
#
loop_
_entity.id
_entity.type
_entity.pdbx_description
1 polymer ?
#
loop_
_entity_poly.entity_id
_entity_poly.type
_entity_poly.pdbx_seq_one_letter_code
_entity_poly.pdbx_strand_id
1 'polypeptide(L)'
;KAEEASRIKAEELAKKAKAEADAKAKAKIEEEATTKAKADAKAEENARIAAEKAAAKAKKKAAEEARKKTPEYKYYAKLEAREAAIAKAWESKTEAELEEIEAKYNAIEDVPTRIFSVLRELGMAEDPPLDEDHPDYWDGLEDDIVPMYDSNGNWVTEWPKES
;
A
#
# COMPACT_ATOMS: atom_id res chain seq x y z
N LYS A 1 -4.67 69.87 -58.82
CA LYS A 1 -3.78 69.87 -57.63
C LYS A 1 -4.48 69.38 -56.35
N ALA A 2 -5.69 69.83 -56.02
CA ALA A 2 -6.39 69.37 -54.80
C ALA A 2 -6.80 67.87 -54.83
N GLU A 3 -7.23 67.37 -55.98
CA GLU A 3 -7.70 65.98 -56.13
C GLU A 3 -6.58 64.93 -55.99
N GLU A 4 -5.39 65.27 -56.47
CA GLU A 4 -4.19 64.43 -56.41
C GLU A 4 -3.62 64.35 -54.98
N ALA A 5 -3.64 65.47 -54.25
CA ALA A 5 -3.26 65.50 -52.84
C ALA A 5 -4.23 64.68 -51.94
N SER A 6 -5.53 64.68 -52.27
CA SER A 6 -6.52 63.85 -51.59
C SER A 6 -6.34 62.36 -51.87
N ARG A 7 -5.99 61.96 -53.09
CA ARG A 7 -5.66 60.55 -53.41
C ARG A 7 -4.44 60.06 -52.66
N ILE A 8 -3.37 60.86 -52.56
CA ILE A 8 -2.16 60.50 -51.83
C ILE A 8 -2.44 60.29 -50.34
N LYS A 9 -3.22 61.19 -49.70
CA LYS A 9 -3.63 61.04 -48.30
C LYS A 9 -4.51 59.81 -48.06
N ALA A 10 -5.42 59.51 -48.97
CA ALA A 10 -6.25 58.32 -48.89
C ALA A 10 -5.41 57.03 -49.00
N GLU A 11 -4.39 57.02 -49.85
CA GLU A 11 -3.49 55.88 -50.03
C GLU A 11 -2.57 55.67 -48.82
N GLU A 12 -2.08 56.74 -48.18
CA GLU A 12 -1.35 56.64 -46.91
C GLU A 12 -2.22 56.10 -45.77
N LEU A 13 -3.47 56.57 -45.65
CA LEU A 13 -4.41 56.05 -44.66
C LEU A 13 -4.72 54.57 -44.88
N ALA A 14 -4.86 54.14 -46.13
CA ALA A 14 -5.06 52.73 -46.47
C ALA A 14 -3.83 51.87 -46.12
N LYS A 15 -2.60 52.36 -46.39
CA LYS A 15 -1.36 51.66 -45.99
C LYS A 15 -1.23 51.56 -44.48
N LYS A 16 -1.56 52.63 -43.74
CA LYS A 16 -1.50 52.66 -42.28
C LYS A 16 -2.54 51.71 -41.65
N ALA A 17 -3.77 51.71 -42.17
CA ALA A 17 -4.82 50.79 -41.74
C ALA A 17 -4.45 49.32 -42.01
N LYS A 18 -3.82 49.04 -43.16
CA LYS A 18 -3.34 47.69 -43.48
C LYS A 18 -2.22 47.25 -42.53
N ALA A 19 -1.22 48.10 -42.28
CA ALA A 19 -0.14 47.81 -41.35
C ALA A 19 -0.64 47.55 -39.90
N GLU A 20 -1.64 48.31 -39.45
CA GLU A 20 -2.27 48.10 -38.14
C GLU A 20 -3.05 46.77 -38.07
N ALA A 21 -3.76 46.41 -39.14
CA ALA A 21 -4.46 45.14 -39.24
C ALA A 21 -3.48 43.94 -39.25
N ASP A 22 -2.38 44.02 -40.01
CA ASP A 22 -1.32 43.01 -40.04
C ASP A 22 -0.62 42.86 -38.68
N ALA A 23 -0.33 43.98 -38.00
CA ALA A 23 0.26 43.96 -36.65
C ALA A 23 -0.68 43.30 -35.63
N LYS A 24 -1.98 43.59 -35.70
CA LYS A 24 -3.00 43.00 -34.83
C LYS A 24 -3.20 41.51 -35.11
N ALA A 25 -3.14 41.09 -36.37
CA ALA A 25 -3.19 39.67 -36.74
C ALA A 25 -1.97 38.91 -36.20
N LYS A 26 -0.77 39.48 -36.33
CA LYS A 26 0.45 38.89 -35.80
C LYS A 26 0.44 38.77 -34.27
N ALA A 27 -0.02 39.80 -33.57
CA ALA A 27 -0.18 39.79 -32.12
C ALA A 27 -1.14 38.69 -31.63
N LYS A 28 -2.26 38.49 -32.33
CA LYS A 28 -3.20 37.39 -32.01
C LYS A 28 -2.58 36.01 -32.19
N ILE A 29 -1.83 35.80 -33.28
CA ILE A 29 -1.16 34.51 -33.53
C ILE A 29 -0.13 34.21 -32.43
N GLU A 30 0.60 35.23 -31.97
CA GLU A 30 1.57 35.09 -30.88
C GLU A 30 0.91 34.83 -29.53
N GLU A 31 -0.23 35.49 -29.25
CA GLU A 31 -1.05 35.23 -28.07
C GLU A 31 -1.62 33.80 -28.06
N GLU A 32 -2.16 33.33 -29.18
CA GLU A 32 -2.66 31.96 -29.32
C GLU A 32 -1.54 30.92 -29.18
N ALA A 33 -0.35 31.18 -29.75
CA ALA A 33 0.79 30.29 -29.61
C ALA A 33 1.28 30.21 -28.15
N THR A 34 1.36 31.34 -27.46
CA THR A 34 1.81 31.40 -26.06
C THR A 34 0.81 30.80 -25.09
N THR A 35 -0.48 31.02 -25.30
CA THR A 35 -1.56 30.40 -24.50
C THR A 35 -1.58 28.88 -24.68
N LYS A 36 -1.44 28.39 -25.91
CA LYS A 36 -1.34 26.96 -26.19
C LYS A 36 -0.11 26.33 -25.54
N ALA A 37 1.07 26.95 -25.68
CA ALA A 37 2.30 26.45 -25.05
C ALA A 37 2.19 26.36 -23.52
N LYS A 38 1.52 27.34 -22.87
CA LYS A 38 1.24 27.29 -21.42
C LYS A 38 0.28 26.17 -21.04
N ALA A 39 -0.75 25.93 -21.86
CA ALA A 39 -1.71 24.86 -21.63
C ALA A 39 -1.03 23.48 -21.77
N ASP A 40 -0.20 23.29 -22.79
CA ASP A 40 0.54 22.05 -23.03
C ASP A 40 1.54 21.78 -21.89
N ALA A 41 2.31 22.78 -21.46
CA ALA A 41 3.23 22.65 -20.33
C ALA A 41 2.52 22.28 -19.02
N LYS A 42 1.35 22.87 -18.75
CA LYS A 42 0.54 22.55 -17.57
C LYS A 42 -0.05 21.13 -17.65
N ALA A 43 -0.43 20.68 -18.84
CA ALA A 43 -0.91 19.32 -19.04
C ALA A 43 0.20 18.28 -18.79
N GLU A 44 1.42 18.55 -19.28
CA GLU A 44 2.59 17.70 -19.06
C GLU A 44 2.97 17.63 -17.57
N GLU A 45 3.00 18.77 -16.87
CA GLU A 45 3.28 18.82 -15.44
C GLU A 45 2.22 18.03 -14.63
N ASN A 46 0.94 18.21 -14.95
CA ASN A 46 -0.14 17.44 -14.32
C ASN A 46 -0.01 15.94 -14.58
N ALA A 47 0.34 15.53 -15.79
CA ALA A 47 0.58 14.13 -16.14
C ALA A 47 1.76 13.57 -15.35
N ARG A 48 2.85 14.33 -15.20
CA ARG A 48 4.02 13.93 -14.39
C ARG A 48 3.65 13.75 -12.92
N ILE A 49 2.92 14.70 -12.34
CA ILE A 49 2.46 14.62 -10.94
C ILE A 49 1.54 13.41 -10.73
N ALA A 50 0.64 13.13 -11.68
CA ALA A 50 -0.23 11.96 -11.61
C ALA A 50 0.57 10.65 -11.67
N ALA A 51 1.55 10.56 -12.56
CA ALA A 51 2.44 9.41 -12.66
C ALA A 51 3.28 9.21 -11.39
N GLU A 52 3.83 10.28 -10.81
CA GLU A 52 4.60 10.23 -9.57
C GLU A 52 3.75 9.74 -8.39
N LYS A 53 2.52 10.26 -8.25
CA LYS A 53 1.57 9.79 -7.22
C LYS A 53 1.22 8.31 -7.39
N ALA A 54 0.99 7.86 -8.62
CA ALA A 54 0.71 6.45 -8.90
C ALA A 54 1.90 5.55 -8.53
N ALA A 55 3.12 5.96 -8.92
CA ALA A 55 4.35 5.24 -8.57
C ALA A 55 4.60 5.18 -7.07
N ALA A 56 4.40 6.29 -6.35
CA ALA A 56 4.52 6.34 -4.90
C ALA A 56 3.51 5.42 -4.20
N LYS A 57 2.26 5.39 -4.67
CA LYS A 57 1.23 4.47 -4.16
C LYS A 57 1.62 3.00 -4.38
N ALA A 58 2.14 2.67 -5.57
CA ALA A 58 2.60 1.32 -5.87
C ALA A 58 3.77 0.89 -4.98
N LYS A 59 4.76 1.77 -4.78
CA LYS A 59 5.88 1.53 -3.86
C LYS A 59 5.42 1.29 -2.42
N LYS A 60 4.49 2.11 -1.91
CA LYS A 60 3.93 1.91 -0.57
C LYS A 60 3.24 0.56 -0.44
N LYS A 61 2.45 0.16 -1.44
CA LYS A 61 1.78 -1.14 -1.44
C LYS A 61 2.80 -2.30 -1.43
N ALA A 62 3.83 -2.23 -2.28
CA ALA A 62 4.88 -3.23 -2.33
C ALA A 62 5.68 -3.31 -1.01
N ALA A 63 5.98 -2.17 -0.39
CA ALA A 63 6.67 -2.12 0.90
C ALA A 63 5.80 -2.70 2.03
N GLU A 64 4.48 -2.47 2.02
CA GLU A 64 3.56 -3.07 2.98
C GLU A 64 3.47 -4.59 2.78
N GLU A 65 3.35 -5.06 1.54
CA GLU A 65 3.35 -6.50 1.22
C GLU A 65 4.67 -7.18 1.60
N ALA A 66 5.81 -6.50 1.42
CA ALA A 66 7.11 -6.99 1.87
C ALA A 66 7.20 -7.01 3.40
N ARG A 67 6.73 -5.96 4.09
CA ARG A 67 6.66 -5.90 5.56
C ARG A 67 5.84 -7.05 6.12
N LYS A 68 4.71 -7.40 5.49
CA LYS A 68 3.86 -8.52 5.93
C LYS A 68 4.54 -9.89 5.87
N LYS A 69 5.63 -9.99 5.10
CA LYS A 69 6.42 -11.21 4.96
C LYS A 69 7.59 -11.28 5.93
N THR A 70 7.91 -10.20 6.67
CA THR A 70 9.02 -10.24 7.61
C THR A 70 8.72 -11.21 8.77
N PRO A 71 9.74 -11.91 9.29
CA PRO A 71 9.58 -12.78 10.46
C PRO A 71 8.95 -12.04 11.64
N GLU A 72 9.38 -10.82 11.91
CA GLU A 72 8.84 -9.96 12.97
C GLU A 72 7.33 -9.68 12.81
N TYR A 73 6.88 -9.33 11.60
CA TYR A 73 5.45 -9.07 11.38
C TYR A 73 4.62 -10.35 11.57
N LYS A 74 5.09 -11.48 11.01
CA LYS A 74 4.44 -12.78 11.19
C LYS A 74 4.35 -13.15 12.67
N TYR A 75 5.42 -12.94 13.43
CA TYR A 75 5.48 -13.20 14.87
C TYR A 75 4.41 -12.41 15.65
N TYR A 76 4.35 -11.09 15.45
CA TYR A 76 3.34 -10.27 16.13
C TYR A 76 1.92 -10.57 15.67
N ALA A 77 1.71 -10.85 14.39
CA ALA A 77 0.39 -11.27 13.88
C ALA A 77 -0.07 -12.59 14.52
N LYS A 78 0.85 -13.53 14.75
CA LYS A 78 0.56 -14.77 15.48
C LYS A 78 0.22 -14.53 16.94
N LEU A 79 0.98 -13.67 17.62
CA LEU A 79 0.69 -13.30 19.01
C LEU A 79 -0.71 -12.67 19.15
N GLU A 80 -1.05 -11.72 18.27
CA GLU A 80 -2.37 -11.08 18.26
C GLU A 80 -3.49 -12.11 18.01
N ALA A 81 -3.29 -13.02 17.05
CA ALA A 81 -4.25 -14.09 16.78
C ALA A 81 -4.43 -15.04 17.99
N ARG A 82 -3.34 -15.37 18.69
CA ARG A 82 -3.36 -16.18 19.91
C ARG A 82 -4.10 -15.47 21.03
N GLU A 83 -3.81 -14.18 21.27
CA GLU A 83 -4.51 -13.38 22.28
C GLU A 83 -6.03 -13.34 21.99
N ALA A 84 -6.42 -13.15 20.73
CA ALA A 84 -7.81 -13.15 20.32
C ALA A 84 -8.48 -14.53 20.51
N ALA A 85 -7.78 -15.62 20.16
CA ALA A 85 -8.28 -16.98 20.35
C ALA A 85 -8.49 -17.31 21.84
N ILE A 86 -7.53 -16.94 22.69
CA ILE A 86 -7.63 -17.10 24.14
C ILE A 86 -8.79 -16.27 24.68
N ALA A 87 -8.88 -14.98 24.31
CA ALA A 87 -9.98 -14.11 24.74
C ALA A 87 -11.36 -14.73 24.38
N LYS A 88 -11.51 -15.21 23.15
CA LYS A 88 -12.74 -15.89 22.67
C LYS A 88 -13.02 -17.20 23.41
N ALA A 89 -11.99 -17.93 23.81
CA ALA A 89 -12.16 -19.15 24.61
C ALA A 89 -12.70 -18.82 26.01
N TRP A 90 -12.31 -17.66 26.58
CA TRP A 90 -12.78 -17.19 27.89
C TRP A 90 -14.14 -16.49 27.88
N GLU A 91 -14.69 -16.14 26.72
CA GLU A 91 -16.04 -15.60 26.60
C GLU A 91 -17.09 -16.61 27.11
N SER A 92 -18.11 -16.09 27.82
CA SER A 92 -19.22 -16.91 28.32
C SER A 92 -19.92 -17.63 27.16
N LYS A 93 -20.13 -18.94 27.33
CA LYS A 93 -20.78 -19.78 26.33
C LYS A 93 -22.15 -20.20 26.81
N THR A 94 -23.06 -20.35 25.86
CA THR A 94 -24.36 -20.99 26.09
C THR A 94 -24.18 -22.49 26.33
N GLU A 95 -25.18 -23.12 26.92
CA GLU A 95 -25.18 -24.57 27.17
C GLU A 95 -25.04 -25.37 25.87
N ALA A 96 -25.71 -24.94 24.78
CA ALA A 96 -25.59 -25.58 23.47
C ALA A 96 -24.16 -25.47 22.88
N GLU A 97 -23.49 -24.33 23.06
CA GLU A 97 -22.10 -24.17 22.61
C GLU A 97 -21.13 -25.02 23.44
N LEU A 98 -21.39 -25.18 24.74
CA LEU A 98 -20.61 -26.07 25.59
C LEU A 98 -20.80 -27.54 25.20
N GLU A 99 -22.03 -27.97 24.91
CA GLU A 99 -22.32 -29.31 24.41
C GLU A 99 -21.62 -29.58 23.07
N GLU A 100 -21.57 -28.61 22.16
CA GLU A 100 -20.86 -28.74 20.88
C GLU A 100 -19.34 -28.88 21.10
N ILE A 101 -18.76 -28.05 21.97
CA ILE A 101 -17.33 -28.12 22.32
C ILE A 101 -17.01 -29.46 22.97
N GLU A 102 -17.84 -29.90 23.91
CA GLU A 102 -17.67 -31.17 24.61
C GLU A 102 -17.76 -32.35 23.63
N ALA A 103 -18.77 -32.38 22.77
CA ALA A 103 -18.93 -33.42 21.75
C ALA A 103 -17.72 -33.46 20.80
N LYS A 104 -17.23 -32.30 20.35
CA LYS A 104 -16.07 -32.17 19.48
C LYS A 104 -14.81 -32.77 20.10
N TYR A 105 -14.50 -32.44 21.35
CA TYR A 105 -13.27 -32.90 22.00
C TYR A 105 -13.40 -34.32 22.56
N ASN A 106 -14.58 -34.74 23.02
CA ASN A 106 -14.81 -36.10 23.48
C ASN A 106 -14.84 -37.13 22.34
N ALA A 107 -15.10 -36.71 21.10
CA ALA A 107 -14.93 -37.56 19.93
C ALA A 107 -13.46 -37.97 19.68
N ILE A 108 -12.49 -37.28 20.29
CA ILE A 108 -11.06 -37.61 20.22
C ILE A 108 -10.72 -38.52 21.40
N GLU A 109 -10.67 -39.83 21.17
CA GLU A 109 -10.40 -40.83 22.23
C GLU A 109 -9.03 -40.65 22.90
N ASP A 110 -8.00 -40.35 22.09
CA ASP A 110 -6.63 -40.18 22.57
C ASP A 110 -6.46 -38.83 23.30
N VAL A 111 -6.14 -38.91 24.60
CA VAL A 111 -5.99 -37.72 25.46
C VAL A 111 -4.87 -36.78 24.98
N PRO A 112 -3.66 -37.27 24.64
CA PRO A 112 -2.62 -36.42 24.01
C PRO A 112 -3.12 -35.67 22.77
N THR A 113 -3.80 -36.35 21.85
CA THR A 113 -4.33 -35.75 20.62
C THR A 113 -5.42 -34.72 20.90
N ARG A 114 -6.27 -34.98 21.90
CA ARG A 114 -7.29 -34.03 22.36
C ARG A 114 -6.67 -32.76 22.93
N ILE A 115 -5.69 -32.90 23.82
CA ILE A 115 -4.95 -31.77 24.40
C ILE A 115 -4.23 -30.98 23.31
N PHE A 116 -3.55 -31.67 22.38
CA PHE A 116 -2.90 -31.04 21.25
C PHE A 116 -3.89 -30.24 20.38
N SER A 117 -5.08 -30.79 20.12
CA SER A 117 -6.13 -30.10 19.36
C SER A 117 -6.61 -28.82 20.05
N VAL A 118 -6.79 -28.84 21.38
CA VAL A 118 -7.12 -27.65 22.17
C VAL A 118 -6.00 -26.61 22.09
N LEU A 119 -4.76 -27.03 22.31
CA LEU A 119 -3.60 -26.13 22.25
C LEU A 119 -3.46 -25.51 20.86
N ARG A 120 -3.74 -26.27 19.80
CA ARG A 120 -3.72 -25.78 18.42
C ARG A 120 -4.80 -24.73 18.16
N GLU A 121 -6.02 -24.95 18.63
CA GLU A 121 -7.11 -23.97 18.50
C GLU A 121 -6.86 -22.68 19.27
N LEU A 122 -6.09 -22.76 20.37
CA LEU A 122 -5.64 -21.60 21.13
C LEU A 122 -4.38 -20.95 20.55
N GLY A 123 -3.82 -21.46 19.43
CA GLY A 123 -2.56 -20.96 18.86
C GLY A 123 -1.35 -21.19 19.79
N MET A 124 -1.41 -22.19 20.67
CA MET A 124 -0.35 -22.57 21.62
C MET A 124 0.46 -23.78 21.13
N ALA A 125 -0.02 -24.50 20.12
CA ALA A 125 0.69 -25.56 19.43
C ALA A 125 0.45 -25.43 17.93
N GLU A 126 1.46 -25.76 17.13
CA GLU A 126 1.36 -25.81 15.67
C GLU A 126 1.55 -27.26 15.22
N ASP A 127 0.89 -27.68 14.15
CA ASP A 127 1.24 -28.93 13.47
C ASP A 127 2.72 -28.84 13.05
N PRO A 128 3.52 -29.91 13.20
CA PRO A 128 4.90 -29.88 12.69
C PRO A 128 4.85 -29.53 11.21
N PRO A 129 5.69 -28.61 10.72
CA PRO A 129 5.59 -28.14 9.34
C PRO A 129 5.89 -29.32 8.41
N LEU A 130 4.98 -29.58 7.46
CA LEU A 130 5.10 -30.68 6.48
C LEU A 130 5.63 -30.24 5.11
N ASP A 131 6.01 -28.99 4.89
CA ASP A 131 6.67 -28.56 3.65
C ASP A 131 7.67 -27.41 3.86
N GLU A 132 8.69 -27.35 3.00
CA GLU A 132 9.77 -26.34 2.99
C GLU A 132 9.27 -24.92 2.68
N ASP A 133 8.05 -24.80 2.14
CA ASP A 133 7.43 -23.55 1.72
C ASP A 133 6.48 -22.96 2.79
N HIS A 134 6.28 -23.65 3.93
CA HIS A 134 5.43 -23.16 5.02
C HIS A 134 6.07 -21.93 5.66
N PRO A 135 5.31 -20.86 5.96
CA PRO A 135 5.86 -19.66 6.59
C PRO A 135 6.48 -19.88 7.98
N ASP A 136 6.26 -21.07 8.56
CA ASP A 136 6.78 -21.57 9.84
C ASP A 136 7.62 -22.85 9.69
N TYR A 137 7.94 -23.24 8.44
CA TYR A 137 8.96 -24.24 8.20
C TYR A 137 10.31 -23.66 8.61
N TRP A 138 10.92 -24.34 9.56
CA TRP A 138 12.23 -23.99 10.08
C TRP A 138 13.21 -25.07 9.62
N ASP A 139 14.03 -24.75 8.61
CA ASP A 139 15.02 -25.67 8.04
C ASP A 139 16.27 -25.81 8.91
N GLY A 140 16.40 -24.96 9.93
CA GLY A 140 17.40 -25.02 10.97
C GLY A 140 18.81 -25.20 10.43
N LEU A 141 19.44 -24.11 9.96
CA LEU A 141 20.88 -23.80 10.10
C LEU A 141 21.23 -22.59 9.21
N GLU A 142 21.05 -21.37 9.73
CA GLU A 142 21.98 -20.23 9.59
C GLU A 142 21.35 -18.98 10.25
N ASP A 143 21.93 -18.62 11.41
CA ASP A 143 21.97 -17.32 12.09
C ASP A 143 20.70 -16.45 12.10
N ASP A 144 19.75 -16.80 12.96
CA ASP A 144 19.32 -15.99 14.12
C ASP A 144 18.03 -16.58 14.70
N ILE A 145 18.21 -17.55 15.59
CA ILE A 145 17.14 -18.06 16.43
C ILE A 145 16.73 -16.94 17.37
N VAL A 146 15.50 -16.43 17.21
CA VAL A 146 14.78 -15.79 18.32
C VAL A 146 14.35 -16.92 19.25
N PRO A 147 14.97 -17.10 20.43
CA PRO A 147 14.55 -18.18 21.29
C PRO A 147 13.16 -17.84 21.85
N MET A 148 12.22 -18.80 21.83
CA MET A 148 10.90 -18.65 22.48
C MET A 148 11.02 -18.38 23.99
N TYR A 149 12.20 -18.64 24.54
CA TYR A 149 12.56 -18.38 25.92
C TYR A 149 13.85 -17.56 26.01
N ASP A 150 13.92 -16.59 26.90
CA ASP A 150 15.17 -15.88 27.17
C ASP A 150 16.21 -16.82 27.80
N SER A 151 17.45 -16.34 27.99
CA SER A 151 18.51 -17.10 28.66
C SER A 151 18.17 -17.53 30.10
N ASN A 152 17.05 -17.03 30.65
CA ASN A 152 16.56 -17.34 31.99
C ASN A 152 15.35 -18.30 31.96
N GLY A 153 14.92 -18.77 30.78
CA GLY A 153 13.78 -19.67 30.62
C GLY A 153 12.41 -18.99 30.68
N ASN A 154 12.34 -17.67 30.59
CA ASN A 154 11.07 -16.92 30.53
C ASN A 154 10.59 -16.79 29.09
N TRP A 155 9.27 -16.81 28.88
CA TRP A 155 8.69 -16.57 27.57
C TRP A 155 9.10 -15.21 27.01
N VAL A 156 9.62 -15.21 25.78
CA VAL A 156 9.92 -13.97 25.06
C VAL A 156 8.61 -13.35 24.60
N THR A 157 8.28 -12.17 25.15
CA THR A 157 7.04 -11.43 24.81
C THR A 157 7.25 -10.35 23.75
N GLU A 158 8.51 -10.11 23.35
CA GLU A 158 8.89 -9.07 22.40
C GLU A 158 9.91 -9.64 21.42
N TRP A 159 9.90 -9.18 20.17
CA TRP A 159 10.94 -9.55 19.21
C TRP A 159 12.33 -9.15 19.77
N PRO A 160 13.33 -10.03 19.77
CA PRO A 160 14.64 -9.72 20.30
C PRO A 160 15.24 -8.59 19.47
N LYS A 161 15.73 -7.59 20.18
CA LYS A 161 16.44 -6.47 19.56
C LYS A 161 17.82 -6.99 19.20
N GLU A 162 18.17 -6.96 17.92
CA GLU A 162 19.53 -7.23 17.45
C GLU A 162 20.51 -6.41 18.31
N SER A 163 21.45 -7.12 18.96
CA SER A 163 22.47 -6.55 19.85
C SER A 163 23.71 -6.11 19.09
#